data_AF-A0AAW4VPZ0-F1
#
_entry.id   AF-A0AAW4VPZ0-F1
#
_cell.length_a   1.000
_cell.length_b   1.000
_cell.length_c   1.000
_cell.angle_alpha   90.00
_cell.angle_beta   90.00
_cell.angle_gamma   90.00
#
_symmetry.space_group_name_H-M   'P 1'
#
loop_
_entity.id
_entity.type
_entity.pdbx_description
1 polymer ?
#
loop_
_entity_poly.entity_id
_entity_poly.type
_entity_poly.pdbx_seq_one_letter_code
_entity_poly.pdbx_strand_id
1 'polypeptide(L)'
;MEQTVSKIEELLEKPCYVIDFLPEQVKPSSRGQFFDVECYLLNSDKHFLLKDKFVNIIIKLMCYYHVSIQLDDWIDRPSLQILEDAINTIMNNHSGWLNILLPDETVLVVFEWDNLNLTVYNPSKEIQVLMQKIACSEGLFWRKSDMI
;
A
#
# COMPACT_ATOMS: atom_id res chain seq x y z
N MET A 1 16.42 6.30 -14.84
CA MET A 1 15.09 6.92 -15.02
C MET A 1 14.23 6.09 -15.97
N GLU A 2 14.60 5.93 -17.25
CA GLU A 2 13.86 5.07 -18.22
C GLU A 2 13.73 3.60 -17.79
N GLN A 3 14.81 2.98 -17.32
CA GLN A 3 14.79 1.57 -16.88
C GLN A 3 13.91 1.32 -15.64
N THR A 4 13.70 2.34 -14.79
CA THR A 4 12.94 2.19 -13.54
C THR A 4 11.45 2.43 -13.76
N VAL A 5 11.08 3.38 -14.64
CA VAL A 5 9.68 3.58 -15.08
C VAL A 5 9.18 2.35 -15.81
N SER A 6 9.97 1.80 -16.75
CA SER A 6 9.67 0.53 -17.43
C SER A 6 9.46 -0.62 -16.45
N LYS A 7 10.20 -0.65 -15.33
CA LYS A 7 10.05 -1.70 -14.30
C LYS A 7 8.77 -1.56 -13.47
N ILE A 8 8.27 -0.33 -13.22
CA ILE A 8 6.95 -0.15 -12.57
C ILE A 8 5.85 -0.66 -13.50
N GLU A 9 5.84 -0.23 -14.76
CA GLU A 9 4.83 -0.63 -15.73
C GLU A 9 4.75 -2.17 -15.86
N GLU A 10 5.90 -2.83 -15.93
CA GLU A 10 5.97 -4.29 -15.93
C GLU A 10 5.40 -4.94 -14.66
N LEU A 11 5.58 -4.31 -13.49
CA LEU A 11 5.07 -4.81 -12.21
C LEU A 11 3.56 -4.59 -12.06
N LEU A 12 3.02 -3.50 -12.60
CA LEU A 12 1.58 -3.21 -12.57
C LEU A 12 0.76 -4.27 -13.34
N GLU A 13 1.36 -4.96 -14.30
CA GLU A 13 0.74 -6.07 -15.04
C GLU A 13 0.81 -7.44 -14.31
N LYS A 14 1.47 -7.50 -13.14
CA LYS A 14 1.65 -8.75 -12.38
C LYS A 14 0.49 -9.01 -11.42
N PRO A 15 0.40 -10.24 -10.85
CA PRO A 15 -0.62 -10.55 -9.86
C PRO A 15 -0.66 -9.51 -8.72
N CYS A 16 -1.86 -9.01 -8.48
CA CYS A 16 -2.15 -7.95 -7.54
C CYS A 16 -2.83 -8.50 -6.27
N TYR A 17 -2.39 -8.01 -5.12
CA TYR A 17 -2.93 -8.30 -3.80
C TYR A 17 -3.16 -6.98 -3.07
N VAL A 18 -3.96 -7.00 -2.02
CA VAL A 18 -4.18 -5.83 -1.18
C VAL A 18 -4.05 -6.17 0.30
N ILE A 19 -3.54 -5.19 1.05
CA ILE A 19 -3.65 -5.16 2.51
C ILE A 19 -4.79 -4.18 2.83
N ASP A 20 -5.93 -4.73 3.23
CA ASP A 20 -7.21 -4.03 3.24
C ASP A 20 -7.81 -3.97 4.66
N PHE A 21 -8.66 -2.99 4.91
CA PHE A 21 -9.45 -2.92 6.14
C PHE A 21 -10.51 -4.02 6.22
N LEU A 22 -10.95 -4.58 5.07
CA LEU A 22 -11.90 -5.67 4.98
C LEU A 22 -11.25 -7.00 4.55
N PRO A 23 -11.73 -8.14 5.10
CA PRO A 23 -11.22 -9.46 4.75
C PRO A 23 -11.57 -9.91 3.33
N GLU A 24 -12.64 -9.38 2.74
CA GLU A 24 -13.17 -9.76 1.44
C GLU A 24 -13.63 -8.54 0.66
N GLN A 25 -13.57 -8.60 -0.67
CA GLN A 25 -14.14 -7.56 -1.53
C GLN A 25 -15.65 -7.50 -1.32
N VAL A 26 -16.18 -6.29 -1.04
CA VAL A 26 -17.62 -6.10 -0.97
C VAL A 26 -18.22 -6.29 -2.36
N LYS A 27 -19.16 -7.23 -2.48
CA LYS A 27 -19.86 -7.50 -3.73
C LYS A 27 -20.68 -6.28 -4.15
N PRO A 28 -20.76 -5.93 -5.45
CA PRO A 28 -21.60 -4.84 -5.93
C PRO A 28 -23.08 -4.96 -5.56
N SER A 29 -23.58 -6.19 -5.39
CA SER A 29 -24.95 -6.51 -4.99
C SER A 29 -25.17 -6.54 -3.47
N SER A 30 -24.15 -6.22 -2.68
CA SER A 30 -24.26 -6.17 -1.22
C SER A 30 -25.29 -5.11 -0.80
N ARG A 31 -26.11 -5.46 0.19
CA ARG A 31 -27.07 -4.53 0.83
C ARG A 31 -26.46 -3.79 2.03
N GLY A 32 -25.15 -3.95 2.23
CA GLY A 32 -24.41 -3.24 3.27
C GLY A 32 -24.18 -1.78 2.93
N GLN A 33 -23.53 -1.06 3.84
CA GLN A 33 -23.33 0.39 3.75
C GLN A 33 -21.88 0.74 3.38
N PHE A 34 -21.25 -0.06 2.51
CA PHE A 34 -19.81 0.07 2.23
C PHE A 34 -19.42 1.49 1.81
N PHE A 35 -20.14 2.10 0.87
CA PHE A 35 -19.83 3.44 0.37
C PHE A 35 -20.02 4.53 1.45
N ASP A 36 -21.02 4.40 2.32
CA ASP A 36 -21.20 5.34 3.44
C ASP A 36 -20.05 5.21 4.45
N VAL A 37 -19.63 3.97 4.74
CA VAL A 37 -18.49 3.68 5.63
C VAL A 37 -17.19 4.18 5.03
N GLU A 38 -16.97 3.95 3.74
CA GLU A 38 -15.79 4.43 3.01
C GLU A 38 -15.71 5.95 3.02
N CYS A 39 -16.82 6.62 2.67
CA CYS A 39 -16.93 8.07 2.74
C CYS A 39 -16.63 8.59 4.15
N TYR A 40 -17.19 7.97 5.19
CA TYR A 40 -16.92 8.33 6.58
C TYR A 40 -15.45 8.13 6.97
N LEU A 41 -14.82 7.02 6.57
CA LEU A 41 -13.43 6.73 6.89
C LEU A 41 -12.48 7.71 6.20
N LEU A 42 -12.73 8.06 4.93
CA LEU A 42 -11.88 8.96 4.16
C LEU A 42 -12.04 10.44 4.54
N ASN A 43 -13.21 10.86 5.00
CA ASN A 43 -13.53 12.26 5.28
C ASN A 43 -13.62 12.61 6.77
N SER A 44 -13.17 11.73 7.66
CA SER A 44 -13.08 12.00 9.11
C SER A 44 -11.69 11.74 9.63
N ASP A 45 -11.36 12.15 10.86
CA ASP A 45 -10.06 11.89 11.51
C ASP A 45 -9.68 10.40 11.56
N LYS A 46 -10.62 9.49 11.29
CA LYS A 46 -10.36 8.05 11.12
C LYS A 46 -9.41 7.74 9.97
N HIS A 47 -9.34 8.59 8.95
CA HIS A 47 -8.40 8.39 7.86
C HIS A 47 -6.96 8.33 8.39
N PHE A 48 -6.54 9.26 9.25
CA PHE A 48 -5.20 9.25 9.85
C PHE A 48 -4.89 7.94 10.59
N LEU A 49 -5.84 7.41 11.36
CA LEU A 49 -5.66 6.13 12.08
C LEU A 49 -5.44 4.94 11.14
N LEU A 50 -6.10 4.93 9.97
CA LEU A 50 -5.86 3.90 8.97
C LEU A 50 -4.50 4.09 8.28
N LYS A 51 -4.11 5.34 8.04
CA LYS A 51 -2.82 5.65 7.41
C LYS A 51 -1.64 5.31 8.32
N ASP A 52 -1.75 5.52 9.63
CA ASP A 52 -0.74 5.08 10.61
C ASP A 52 -0.49 3.56 10.53
N LYS A 53 -1.53 2.76 10.31
CA LYS A 53 -1.38 1.31 10.10
C LYS A 53 -0.59 1.00 8.83
N PHE A 54 -0.80 1.73 7.75
CA PHE A 54 -0.03 1.57 6.52
C PHE A 54 1.43 2.00 6.70
N VAL A 55 1.69 3.08 7.42
CA VAL A 55 3.05 3.50 7.81
C VAL A 55 3.73 2.37 8.60
N ASN A 56 3.06 1.80 9.60
CA ASN A 56 3.61 0.69 10.39
C ASN A 56 3.94 -0.55 9.55
N ILE A 57 3.12 -0.85 8.53
CA ILE A 57 3.43 -1.93 7.57
C ILE A 57 4.73 -1.63 6.82
N ILE A 58 4.87 -0.42 6.27
CA ILE A 58 6.05 -0.04 5.49
C ILE A 58 7.30 -0.05 6.37
N ILE A 59 7.22 0.46 7.60
CA ILE A 59 8.32 0.41 8.59
C ILE A 59 8.74 -1.04 8.85
N LYS A 60 7.78 -1.96 9.01
CA LYS A 60 8.09 -3.40 9.17
C LYS A 60 8.74 -3.99 7.93
N LEU A 61 8.31 -3.60 6.72
CA LEU A 61 8.94 -4.04 5.48
C LEU A 61 10.40 -3.57 5.40
N MET A 62 10.71 -2.35 5.85
CA MET A 62 12.08 -1.83 5.93
C MET A 62 12.97 -2.65 6.88
N CYS A 63 12.41 -3.39 7.83
CA CYS A 63 13.17 -4.30 8.69
C CYS A 63 13.58 -5.61 8.00
N TYR A 64 12.81 -6.06 6.99
CA TYR A 64 13.01 -7.36 6.33
C TYR A 64 13.64 -7.24 4.94
N TYR A 65 13.41 -6.12 4.24
CA TYR A 65 13.74 -5.96 2.84
C TYR A 65 14.50 -4.68 2.57
N HIS A 66 15.23 -4.68 1.46
CA HIS A 66 15.69 -3.45 0.83
C HIS A 66 14.46 -2.69 0.32
N VAL A 67 14.29 -1.44 0.76
CA VAL A 67 13.21 -0.56 0.32
C VAL A 67 13.76 0.66 -0.43
N SER A 68 13.12 1.00 -1.54
CA SER A 68 13.25 2.30 -2.22
C SER A 68 11.85 2.92 -2.38
N ILE A 69 11.74 4.24 -2.32
CA ILE A 69 10.44 4.95 -2.52
C ILE A 69 10.54 5.96 -3.66
N GLN A 70 9.41 6.25 -4.29
CA GLN A 70 9.30 7.27 -5.34
C GLN A 70 8.29 8.34 -4.95
N LEU A 71 8.78 9.55 -4.70
CA LEU A 71 8.01 10.79 -4.60
C LEU A 71 8.05 11.50 -5.95
N ASP A 72 9.02 12.40 -6.11
CA ASP A 72 9.41 13.01 -7.39
C ASP A 72 10.52 12.19 -8.06
N ASP A 73 11.56 11.88 -7.28
CA ASP A 73 12.67 11.01 -7.63
C ASP A 73 12.70 9.75 -6.76
N TRP A 74 13.47 8.76 -7.19
CA TRP A 74 13.72 7.56 -6.41
C TRP A 74 14.70 7.82 -5.28
N ILE A 75 14.28 7.48 -4.06
CA ILE A 75 15.12 7.51 -2.87
C ILE A 75 15.39 6.08 -2.45
N ASP A 76 16.65 5.69 -2.53
CA ASP A 76 17.10 4.38 -2.09
C ASP A 76 17.34 4.35 -0.58
N ARG A 77 16.83 3.31 0.10
CA ARG A 77 16.94 3.15 1.57
C ARG A 77 16.57 4.44 2.32
N PRO A 78 15.33 4.93 2.18
CA PRO A 78 14.90 6.16 2.83
C PRO A 78 15.01 6.04 4.35
N SER A 79 15.26 7.16 5.03
CA SER A 79 15.11 7.23 6.48
C SER A 79 13.63 7.22 6.86
N LEU A 80 13.32 6.89 8.12
CA LEU A 80 11.95 6.95 8.64
C LEU A 80 11.34 8.36 8.49
N GLN A 81 12.14 9.40 8.72
CA GLN A 81 11.70 10.78 8.54
C GLN A 81 11.26 11.06 7.10
N ILE A 82 12.04 10.61 6.11
CA ILE A 82 11.72 10.81 4.69
C ILE A 82 10.42 10.07 4.33
N LEU A 83 10.22 8.85 4.84
CA LEU A 83 8.99 8.09 4.61
C LEU A 83 7.77 8.79 5.21
N GLU A 84 7.87 9.25 6.47
CA GLU A 84 6.78 9.97 7.14
C GLU A 84 6.46 11.28 6.42
N ASP A 85 7.46 12.06 6.03
CA ASP A 85 7.27 13.30 5.29
C ASP A 85 6.60 13.06 3.93
N ALA A 86 6.97 11.98 3.24
CA ALA A 86 6.36 11.55 1.98
C ALA A 86 4.86 11.31 2.13
N ILE A 87 4.49 10.47 3.10
CA ILE A 87 3.11 10.09 3.36
C ILE A 87 2.31 11.30 3.84
N ASN A 88 2.85 12.09 4.77
CA ASN A 88 2.22 13.30 5.26
C ASN A 88 1.95 14.31 4.13
N THR A 89 2.86 14.45 3.18
CA THR A 89 2.68 15.32 2.01
C THR A 89 1.49 14.88 1.16
N ILE A 90 1.39 13.58 0.85
CA ILE A 90 0.27 12.99 0.10
C ILE A 90 -1.05 13.19 0.84
N MET A 91 -1.05 12.96 2.16
CA MET A 91 -2.22 13.12 3.01
C MET A 91 -2.70 14.58 3.06
N ASN A 92 -1.79 15.52 3.29
CA ASN A 92 -2.12 16.95 3.41
C ASN A 92 -2.54 17.57 2.07
N ASN A 93 -2.01 17.06 0.96
CA ASN A 93 -2.41 17.50 -0.37
C ASN A 93 -3.71 16.86 -0.85
N HIS A 94 -4.25 15.87 -0.10
CA HIS A 94 -5.41 15.08 -0.49
C HIS A 94 -5.30 14.56 -1.94
N SER A 95 -4.08 14.20 -2.36
CA SER A 95 -3.80 13.78 -3.73
C SER A 95 -2.47 13.04 -3.84
N GLY A 96 -2.39 12.19 -4.85
CA GLY A 96 -1.17 11.46 -5.21
C GLY A 96 -1.05 10.08 -4.56
N TRP A 97 0.10 9.47 -4.82
CA TRP A 97 0.45 8.13 -4.38
C TRP A 97 1.95 8.03 -4.09
N LEU A 98 2.33 7.01 -3.34
CA LEU A 98 3.72 6.65 -3.06
C LEU A 98 3.98 5.25 -3.60
N ASN A 99 4.91 5.14 -4.54
CA ASN A 99 5.42 3.84 -4.96
C ASN A 99 6.56 3.43 -4.01
N ILE A 100 6.47 2.22 -3.48
CA ILE A 100 7.46 1.61 -2.61
C ILE A 100 7.94 0.33 -3.29
N LEU A 101 9.20 0.30 -3.70
CA LEU A 101 9.81 -0.83 -4.39
C LEU A 101 10.64 -1.65 -3.41
N LEU A 102 10.46 -2.98 -3.46
CA LEU A 102 11.41 -3.96 -2.93
C LEU A 102 12.23 -4.46 -4.13
N PRO A 103 13.39 -3.85 -4.42
CA PRO A 103 14.03 -4.00 -5.72
C PRO A 103 14.64 -5.39 -5.93
N ASP A 104 15.16 -6.00 -4.85
CA ASP A 104 15.76 -7.34 -4.85
C ASP A 104 14.68 -8.42 -5.02
N GLU A 105 13.49 -8.18 -4.46
CA GLU A 105 12.34 -9.08 -4.53
C GLU A 105 11.48 -8.84 -5.78
N THR A 106 11.68 -7.74 -6.50
CA THR A 106 10.84 -7.28 -7.61
C THR A 106 9.36 -7.15 -7.23
N VAL A 107 9.10 -6.52 -6.08
CA VAL A 107 7.75 -6.28 -5.55
C VAL A 107 7.48 -4.79 -5.47
N LEU A 108 6.30 -4.37 -5.92
CA LEU A 108 5.84 -2.98 -5.81
C LEU A 108 4.70 -2.92 -4.81
N VAL A 109 4.81 -2.02 -3.83
CA VAL A 109 3.75 -1.64 -2.91
C VAL A 109 3.33 -0.22 -3.25
N VAL A 110 2.02 0.03 -3.35
CA VAL A 110 1.46 1.34 -3.70
C VAL A 110 0.55 1.79 -2.58
N PHE A 111 0.80 3.01 -2.13
CA PHE A 111 -0.04 3.75 -1.19
C PHE A 111 -0.72 4.91 -1.92
N GLU A 112 -2.03 5.05 -1.78
CA GLU A 112 -2.80 6.14 -2.37
C GLU A 112 -3.57 6.90 -1.30
N TRP A 113 -3.79 8.20 -1.51
CA TRP A 113 -4.41 9.07 -0.52
C TRP A 113 -5.86 8.66 -0.19
N ASP A 114 -6.66 8.28 -1.19
CA ASP A 114 -8.09 7.95 -1.11
C ASP A 114 -8.41 6.46 -1.00
N ASN A 115 -7.40 5.59 -0.99
CA ASN A 115 -7.64 4.16 -0.83
C ASN A 115 -7.61 3.72 0.65
N LEU A 116 -8.54 2.80 0.96
CA LEU A 116 -8.62 2.09 2.25
C LEU A 116 -7.74 0.83 2.31
N ASN A 117 -6.80 0.69 1.38
CA ASN A 117 -5.87 -0.43 1.30
C ASN A 117 -4.48 0.03 0.80
N LEU A 118 -3.49 -0.84 1.03
CA LEU A 118 -2.23 -0.84 0.27
C LEU A 118 -2.34 -1.86 -0.85
N THR A 119 -1.87 -1.51 -2.04
CA THR A 119 -1.81 -2.43 -3.17
C THR A 119 -0.42 -3.04 -3.28
N VAL A 120 -0.32 -4.34 -3.56
CA VAL A 120 0.94 -5.07 -3.66
C VAL A 120 0.99 -5.90 -4.95
N TYR A 121 1.98 -5.64 -5.79
CA TYR A 121 2.19 -6.29 -7.07
C TYR A 121 3.37 -7.25 -7.05
N ASN A 122 3.19 -8.38 -7.72
CA ASN A 122 4.19 -9.42 -7.92
C ASN A 122 4.79 -10.07 -6.64
N PRO A 123 4.08 -10.20 -5.49
CA PRO A 123 4.69 -10.83 -4.33
C PRO A 123 4.86 -12.34 -4.56
N SER A 124 6.07 -12.85 -4.30
CA SER A 124 6.31 -14.30 -4.26
C SER A 124 5.50 -14.96 -3.13
N LYS A 125 5.30 -16.28 -3.17
CA LYS A 125 4.54 -16.98 -2.11
C LYS A 125 5.12 -16.77 -0.71
N GLU A 126 6.44 -16.70 -0.59
CA GLU A 126 7.13 -16.44 0.67
C GLU A 126 6.84 -15.04 1.20
N ILE A 127 6.91 -14.04 0.31
CA ILE A 127 6.60 -12.64 0.63
C ILE A 127 5.13 -12.49 1.03
N GLN A 128 4.21 -13.17 0.33
CA GLN A 128 2.79 -13.18 0.69
C GLN A 128 2.56 -13.68 2.12
N VAL A 129 3.23 -14.76 2.54
CA VAL A 129 3.11 -15.30 3.90
C VAL A 129 3.61 -14.30 4.94
N LEU A 130 4.71 -13.60 4.68
CA LEU A 130 5.22 -12.58 5.59
C LEU A 130 4.29 -11.36 5.65
N MET A 131 3.87 -10.86 4.49
CA MET A 131 2.97 -9.70 4.38
C MET A 131 1.61 -9.97 5.02
N GLN A 132 1.09 -11.21 4.94
CA GLN A 132 -0.12 -11.59 5.66
C GLN A 132 0.04 -11.49 7.18
N LYS A 133 1.19 -11.91 7.73
CA LYS A 133 1.48 -11.76 9.17
C LYS A 133 1.63 -10.29 9.56
N ILE A 134 2.31 -9.50 8.73
CA ILE A 134 2.47 -8.06 8.94
C ILE A 134 1.11 -7.35 8.93
N ALA A 135 0.27 -7.60 7.93
CA ALA A 135 -1.09 -7.06 7.83
C ALA A 135 -1.93 -7.42 9.06
N CYS A 136 -1.94 -8.70 9.46
CA CYS A 136 -2.66 -9.17 10.64
C CYS A 136 -2.20 -8.46 11.93
N SER A 137 -0.90 -8.19 12.06
CA SER A 137 -0.37 -7.48 13.23
C SER A 137 -0.81 -6.02 13.35
N GLU A 138 -1.28 -5.41 12.25
CA GLU A 138 -1.89 -4.06 12.22
C GLU A 138 -3.43 -4.11 12.20
N GLY A 139 -4.03 -5.29 12.35
CA GLY A 139 -5.48 -5.49 12.28
C GLY A 139 -6.05 -5.23 10.88
N LEU A 140 -5.28 -5.58 9.86
CA LEU A 140 -5.65 -5.50 8.44
C LEU A 140 -5.62 -6.91 7.82
N PHE A 141 -6.19 -7.05 6.63
CA PHE A 141 -6.38 -8.33 5.97
C PHE A 141 -5.60 -8.39 4.67
N TRP A 142 -4.92 -9.52 4.45
CA TRP A 142 -4.28 -9.82 3.18
C TRP A 142 -5.26 -10.59 2.30
N ARG A 143 -5.52 -10.08 1.09
CA ARG A 143 -6.35 -10.78 0.10
C ARG A 143 -5.83 -10.56 -1.31
N LYS A 144 -6.12 -11.51 -2.19
CA LYS A 144 -5.88 -11.34 -3.62
C LYS A 144 -6.82 -10.26 -4.15
N SER A 145 -6.32 -9.40 -5.02
CA SER A 145 -7.14 -8.44 -5.74
C SER A 145 -7.76 -9.13 -6.95
N ASP A 146 -9.06 -9.00 -7.09
CA ASP A 146 -9.79 -9.45 -8.28
C ASP A 146 -9.81 -8.38 -9.38
N MET A 147 -8.95 -7.34 -9.28
CA MET A 147 -8.82 -6.33 -10.34
C MET A 147 -8.38 -7.00 -11.65
N ILE A 148 -9.36 -7.19 -12.53
CA ILE A 148 -9.30 -7.41 -13.98
C ILE A 148 -10.36 -6.51 -14.59
#